data_AF-A0A7D7ZWD4-F1
#
_entry.id   AF-A0A7D7ZWD4-F1
#
_cell.length_a   1.000
_cell.length_b   1.000
_cell.length_c   1.000
_cell.angle_alpha   90.00
_cell.angle_beta   90.00
_cell.angle_gamma   90.00
#
_symmetry.space_group_name_H-M   'P 1'
#
loop_
_entity.id
_entity.type
_entity.pdbx_description
1 polymer ?
#
loop_
_entity_poly.entity_id
_entity_poly.type
_entity_poly.pdbx_seq_one_letter_code
_entity_poly.pdbx_strand_id
1 'polypeptide(L)'
;MEHLTIQTFLVSFLGATGQEVLHWYNLRLELDDSIVLDKSKTYWLIVFISTVFFGLTTIYIDDFIILNVNLGDHAKLFITALFYPIVIKKILQVVTKTIQRSREGNITTKTGNQNFTLTTYFK
;
A
#
# COMPACT_ATOMS: atom_id res chain seq x y z
N MET A 1 -0.91 1.99 -25.28
CA MET A 1 0.40 2.51 -24.83
C MET A 1 0.48 3.99 -25.15
N GLU A 2 -0.13 4.83 -24.32
CA GLU A 2 0.25 6.25 -24.30
C GLU A 2 1.77 6.36 -24.15
N HIS A 3 2.38 7.22 -24.95
CA HIS A 3 3.79 7.55 -24.77
C HIS A 3 3.93 8.30 -23.44
N LEU A 4 4.93 7.95 -22.63
CA LEU A 4 5.29 8.70 -21.43
C LEU A 4 5.54 10.16 -21.85
N THR A 5 4.61 11.05 -21.50
CA THR A 5 4.77 12.49 -21.69
C THR A 5 4.90 13.14 -20.32
N ILE A 6 5.51 14.32 -20.28
CA ILE A 6 5.58 15.12 -19.05
C ILE A 6 4.16 15.41 -18.53
N GLN A 7 3.19 15.65 -19.42
CA GLN A 7 1.81 15.94 -19.03
C GLN A 7 1.15 14.73 -18.37
N THR A 8 1.24 13.53 -18.97
CA THR A 8 0.66 12.31 -18.38
C THR A 8 1.33 11.98 -17.05
N PHE A 9 2.65 12.17 -16.93
CA PHE A 9 3.36 12.01 -15.66
C PHE A 9 2.92 13.02 -14.60
N LEU A 10 2.75 14.29 -14.94
CA LEU A 10 2.31 15.29 -13.96
C LEU A 10 0.90 15.01 -13.44
N VAL A 11 -0.01 14.58 -14.33
CA VAL A 11 -1.39 14.22 -13.95
C VAL A 11 -1.40 13.01 -13.04
N SER A 12 -0.63 11.95 -13.36
CA SER A 12 -0.55 10.77 -12.50
C SER A 12 0.17 11.06 -11.19
N PHE A 13 1.24 11.86 -11.22
CA PHE A 13 1.96 12.29 -10.02
C PHE A 13 1.07 13.10 -9.08
N LEU A 14 0.20 13.97 -9.63
CA LEU A 14 -0.76 14.73 -8.84
C LEU A 14 -1.80 13.81 -8.18
N GLY A 15 -2.29 12.80 -8.89
CA GLY A 15 -3.19 11.79 -8.32
C GLY A 15 -2.53 11.01 -7.18
N ALA A 16 -1.30 10.52 -7.39
CA ALA A 16 -0.53 9.82 -6.37
C ALA A 16 -0.21 10.71 -5.15
N THR A 17 0.09 11.99 -5.37
CA THR A 17 0.29 12.96 -4.28
C THR A 17 -1.00 13.21 -3.51
N GLY A 18 -2.15 13.32 -4.20
CA GLY A 18 -3.46 13.44 -3.57
C GLY A 18 -3.77 12.25 -2.65
N GLN A 19 -3.35 11.05 -3.03
CA GLN A 19 -3.50 9.85 -2.20
C GLN A 19 -2.67 9.95 -0.92
N GLU A 20 -1.44 10.44 -1.01
CA GLU A 20 -0.57 10.63 0.14
C GLU A 20 -1.10 11.72 1.09
N VAL A 21 -1.64 12.81 0.56
CA VAL A 21 -2.31 13.84 1.37
C VAL A 21 -3.50 13.26 2.12
N LEU A 22 -4.33 12.44 1.46
CA LEU A 22 -5.44 11.73 2.11
C LEU A 22 -4.95 10.74 3.17
N HIS A 23 -3.84 10.04 2.90
CA HIS A 23 -3.23 9.15 3.87
C HIS A 23 -2.80 9.90 5.13
N TRP A 24 -2.12 11.03 4.96
CA TRP A 24 -1.70 11.90 6.06
C TRP A 24 -2.87 12.48 6.84
N TYR A 25 -3.93 12.89 6.16
CA TYR A 25 -5.14 13.38 6.81
C TYR A 25 -5.75 12.31 7.72
N ASN A 26 -5.93 11.08 7.22
CA ASN A 26 -6.46 9.98 8.01
C ASN A 26 -5.51 9.59 9.15
N LEU A 27 -4.20 9.54 8.86
CA LEU A 27 -3.17 9.19 9.84
C LEU A 27 -3.14 10.21 10.99
N ARG A 28 -3.32 11.50 10.70
CA ARG A 28 -3.44 12.56 11.71
C ARG A 28 -4.69 12.39 12.59
N LEU A 29 -5.79 11.87 12.05
CA LEU A 29 -7.00 11.60 12.83
C LEU A 29 -6.86 10.36 13.72
N GLU A 30 -6.06 9.38 13.30
CA GLU A 30 -5.86 8.12 14.02
C GLU A 30 -4.78 8.20 15.10
N LEU A 31 -3.79 9.07 14.93
CA LEU A 31 -2.69 9.23 15.87
C LEU A 31 -3.07 10.22 16.97
N ASP A 32 -2.82 9.82 18.21
CA ASP A 32 -2.80 10.74 19.35
C ASP A 32 -1.68 11.77 19.14
N ASP A 33 -1.82 13.01 19.65
CA ASP A 33 -0.93 14.17 19.40
C ASP A 33 0.57 13.93 19.74
N SER A 34 0.90 12.78 20.34
CA SER A 34 2.23 12.34 20.74
C SER A 34 3.11 11.76 19.61
N ILE A 35 2.56 11.39 18.44
CA ILE A 35 3.34 10.72 17.37
C ILE A 35 3.80 11.71 16.29
N VAL A 36 5.09 12.03 16.34
CA VAL A 36 5.76 13.07 15.51
C VAL A 36 6.42 12.43 14.27
N LEU A 37 5.61 11.97 13.31
CA LEU A 37 6.09 11.35 12.06
C LEU A 37 6.69 12.37 11.08
N ASP A 38 6.29 13.63 11.19
CA ASP A 38 6.70 14.76 10.35
C ASP A 38 8.20 15.06 10.42
N LYS A 39 8.87 14.73 11.54
CA LYS A 39 10.32 14.96 11.72
C LYS A 39 11.22 13.90 11.11
N SER A 40 10.69 12.77 10.65
CA SER A 40 11.49 11.67 10.13
C SER A 40 11.89 11.89 8.66
N LYS A 41 13.18 12.18 8.41
CA LYS A 41 13.72 12.31 7.03
C LYS A 41 13.53 11.02 6.23
N THR A 42 13.73 9.88 6.86
CA THR A 42 13.56 8.56 6.23
C THR A 42 12.12 8.33 5.79
N TYR A 43 11.15 8.76 6.60
CA TYR A 43 9.74 8.68 6.26
C TYR A 43 9.44 9.47 4.98
N TRP A 44 9.83 10.74 4.92
CA TRP A 44 9.59 11.59 3.76
C TRP A 44 10.29 11.09 2.48
N LEU A 45 11.47 10.50 2.61
CA LEU A 45 12.16 9.87 1.49
C LEU A 45 11.35 8.69 0.92
N ILE A 46 10.82 7.84 1.80
CA ILE A 46 9.97 6.70 1.39
C ILE A 46 8.68 7.20 0.74
N VAL A 47 8.05 8.23 1.30
CA VAL A 47 6.85 8.86 0.73
C VAL A 47 7.12 9.38 -0.67
N PHE A 48 8.23 10.11 -0.87
CA PHE A 48 8.60 10.66 -2.16
C PHE A 48 8.84 9.54 -3.20
N ILE A 49 9.65 8.54 -2.85
CA ILE A 49 9.93 7.40 -3.74
C ILE A 49 8.63 6.66 -4.09
N SER A 50 7.77 6.44 -3.11
CA SER A 50 6.48 5.75 -3.31
C SER A 50 5.58 6.56 -4.24
N THR A 51 5.50 7.87 -4.06
CA THR A 51 4.68 8.75 -4.90
C THR A 51 5.15 8.73 -6.35
N VAL A 52 6.47 8.82 -6.59
CA VAL A 52 7.06 8.72 -7.93
C VAL A 52 6.80 7.34 -8.55
N PHE A 53 7.00 6.27 -7.78
CA PHE A 53 6.77 4.91 -8.22
C PHE A 53 5.31 4.67 -8.61
N PHE A 54 4.36 5.09 -7.78
CA PHE A 54 2.93 4.96 -8.06
C PHE A 54 2.50 5.85 -9.23
N GLY A 55 3.00 7.08 -9.33
CA GLY A 55 2.74 7.96 -10.47
C GLY A 55 3.20 7.35 -11.79
N LEU A 56 4.40 6.78 -11.85
CA LEU A 56 4.92 6.10 -13.05
C LEU A 56 4.12 4.84 -13.38
N THR A 57 3.93 3.96 -12.40
CA THR A 57 3.25 2.68 -12.62
C THR A 57 1.80 2.87 -13.05
N THR A 58 1.12 3.91 -12.56
CA THR A 58 -0.26 4.24 -12.98
C THR A 58 -0.35 4.44 -14.49
N ILE A 59 0.61 5.14 -15.12
CA ILE A 59 0.62 5.38 -16.56
C ILE A 59 0.64 4.06 -17.35
N TYR A 60 1.32 3.04 -16.83
CA TYR A 60 1.40 1.73 -17.50
C TYR A 60 0.15 0.87 -17.28
N ILE A 61 -0.55 1.05 -16.17
CA ILE A 61 -1.71 0.22 -15.82
C ILE A 61 -3.06 0.86 -16.18
N ASP A 62 -3.10 2.16 -16.50
CA ASP A 62 -4.34 2.87 -16.77
C ASP A 62 -5.13 2.24 -17.93
N ASP A 63 -4.41 1.75 -18.95
CA ASP A 63 -4.97 0.99 -20.08
C ASP A 63 -5.72 -0.29 -19.63
N PHE A 64 -5.37 -0.87 -18.47
CA PHE A 64 -6.01 -2.06 -17.92
C PHE A 64 -7.19 -1.75 -16.99
N ILE A 65 -7.31 -0.51 -16.53
CA ILE A 65 -8.35 -0.08 -15.59
C ILE A 65 -9.52 0.48 -16.38
N ILE A 66 -10.60 -0.30 -16.44
CA ILE A 66 -11.83 0.08 -17.12
C ILE A 66 -12.72 0.85 -16.13
N LEU A 67 -12.83 2.16 -16.35
CA LEU A 67 -13.78 3.03 -15.69
C LEU A 67 -14.97 3.25 -16.63
N ASN A 68 -16.13 2.67 -16.33
CA ASN A 68 -17.37 2.84 -17.10
C ASN A 68 -18.02 4.22 -16.84
N VAL A 69 -17.25 5.29 -16.99
CA VAL A 69 -17.67 6.66 -16.82
C VAL A 69 -17.14 7.47 -17.99
N ASN A 70 -17.96 8.34 -18.58
CA ASN A 70 -17.53 9.21 -19.67
C ASN A 70 -16.62 10.33 -19.13
N LEU A 71 -15.36 10.01 -18.89
CA LEU A 71 -14.32 10.89 -18.38
C LEU A 71 -13.27 11.12 -19.49
N GLY A 72 -12.69 12.31 -19.52
CA GLY A 72 -11.51 12.55 -20.36
C GLY A 72 -10.28 11.77 -19.85
N ASP A 73 -9.34 11.47 -20.74
CA ASP A 73 -8.19 10.58 -20.45
C ASP A 73 -7.35 11.06 -19.25
N HIS A 74 -7.12 12.37 -19.12
CA HIS A 74 -6.41 12.92 -17.95
C HIS A 74 -7.19 12.78 -16.64
N ALA A 75 -8.52 12.90 -16.68
CA ALA A 75 -9.35 12.72 -15.49
C ALA A 75 -9.36 11.25 -15.07
N LYS A 76 -9.44 10.33 -16.04
CA LYS A 76 -9.30 8.89 -15.81
C LYS A 76 -7.94 8.59 -15.16
N LEU A 77 -6.84 9.03 -15.77
CA LEU A 77 -5.49 8.81 -15.27
C LEU A 77 -5.28 9.37 -13.86
N PHE A 78 -5.82 10.56 -13.57
CA PHE A 78 -5.78 11.16 -12.23
C PHE A 78 -6.49 10.28 -11.19
N ILE A 79 -7.72 9.84 -11.50
CA ILE A 79 -8.52 8.98 -10.61
C ILE A 79 -7.81 7.65 -10.41
N THR A 80 -7.30 7.04 -11.48
CA THR A 80 -6.52 5.82 -11.41
C THR A 80 -5.34 5.99 -10.47
N ALA A 81 -4.54 7.06 -10.62
CA ALA A 81 -3.38 7.33 -9.77
C ALA A 81 -3.74 7.60 -8.31
N LEU A 82 -4.91 8.20 -8.06
CA LEU A 82 -5.40 8.49 -6.72
C LEU A 82 -5.81 7.21 -5.96
N PHE A 83 -6.48 6.27 -6.63
CA PHE A 83 -7.04 5.08 -5.98
C PHE A 83 -6.16 3.85 -6.09
N TYR A 84 -5.36 3.72 -7.14
CA TYR A 84 -4.49 2.56 -7.36
C TYR A 84 -3.60 2.22 -6.16
N PRO A 85 -2.90 3.17 -5.51
CA PRO A 85 -2.08 2.85 -4.34
C PRO A 85 -2.90 2.27 -3.18
N ILE A 86 -4.12 2.78 -2.97
CA ILE A 86 -5.04 2.31 -1.91
C ILE A 86 -5.46 0.87 -2.18
N VAL A 87 -5.84 0.56 -3.41
CA VAL A 87 -6.25 -0.78 -3.83
C VAL A 87 -5.10 -1.77 -3.65
N ILE A 88 -3.90 -1.42 -4.13
CA ILE A 88 -2.71 -2.26 -3.97
C ILE A 88 -2.36 -2.49 -2.49
N LYS A 89 -2.44 -1.45 -1.65
CA LYS A 89 -2.21 -1.58 -0.21
C LYS A 89 -3.20 -2.57 0.43
N LYS A 90 -4.47 -2.54 0.05
CA LYS A 90 -5.50 -3.48 0.55
C LYS A 90 -5.25 -4.91 0.08
N ILE A 91 -4.92 -5.11 -1.20
CA ILE A 91 -4.57 -6.43 -1.75
C ILE A 91 -3.36 -7.00 -0.99
N LEU A 92 -2.31 -6.20 -0.82
CA LEU A 92 -1.10 -6.62 -0.12
C LEU A 92 -1.40 -7.01 1.34
N GLN A 93 -2.25 -6.24 2.04
CA GLN A 93 -2.71 -6.57 3.40
C GLN A 93 -3.45 -7.91 3.46
N VAL A 94 -4.32 -8.20 2.48
CA VAL A 94 -5.05 -9.48 2.43
C VAL A 94 -4.12 -10.65 2.14
N VAL A 95 -3.20 -10.49 1.18
CA VAL A 95 -2.22 -11.52 0.80
C VAL A 95 -1.29 -11.83 1.97
N THR A 96 -0.73 -10.80 2.61
CA THR A 96 0.17 -10.97 3.77
C THR A 96 -0.53 -11.61 4.95
N LYS A 97 -1.76 -11.21 5.29
CA LYS A 97 -2.56 -11.86 6.34
C LYS A 97 -2.85 -13.33 6.01
N THR A 98 -3.17 -13.64 4.76
CA THR A 98 -3.41 -15.03 4.32
C THR A 98 -2.16 -15.89 4.46
N ILE A 99 -1.00 -15.37 4.04
CA ILE A 99 0.29 -16.06 4.18
C ILE A 99 0.63 -16.28 5.67
N GLN A 100 0.44 -15.26 6.51
CA GLN A 100 0.71 -15.36 7.94
C GLN A 100 -0.19 -16.39 8.61
N ARG A 101 -1.50 -16.37 8.33
CA ARG A 101 -2.46 -17.36 8.85
C ARG A 101 -2.14 -18.78 8.38
N SER A 102 -1.68 -18.94 7.14
CA SER A 102 -1.19 -20.23 6.64
C SER A 102 0.07 -20.72 7.37
N ARG A 103 0.94 -19.82 7.84
CA ARG A 103 2.09 -20.19 8.68
C ARG A 103 1.65 -20.59 10.10
N GLU A 104 0.74 -19.83 10.71
CA GLU A 104 0.21 -20.11 12.06
C GLU A 104 -0.64 -21.39 12.11
N GLY A 105 -1.44 -21.66 11.07
CA GLY A 105 -2.19 -22.90 10.92
C GLY A 105 -1.31 -24.14 10.70
N ASN A 106 -0.09 -23.97 10.17
CA ASN A 106 0.89 -25.05 9.97
C ASN A 106 1.72 -25.34 11.24
N ILE A 107 1.79 -24.38 12.18
CA ILE A 107 2.41 -24.60 13.50
C ILE A 107 1.46 -25.36 14.43
N THR A 108 0.17 -25.04 14.42
CA THR A 108 -0.85 -25.68 15.26
C THR A 108 -1.27 -27.07 14.78
N THR A 109 -1.14 -27.39 13.49
CA THR A 109 -1.38 -28.76 12.98
C THR A 109 -0.17 -29.68 13.09
N LYS A 110 1.05 -29.17 13.28
CA LYS A 110 2.25 -30.00 13.52
C LYS A 110 2.55 -30.27 15.01
N THR A 111 1.77 -29.70 15.93
CA THR A 111 1.84 -29.99 17.38
C THR A 111 0.66 -30.82 17.87
N GLY A 112 0.02 -31.59 16.98
CA GLY A 112 -0.85 -32.69 17.37
C GLY A 112 -0.02 -33.95 17.63
N ASN A 113 0.13 -34.30 18.91
CA ASN A 113 0.61 -35.59 19.42
C ASN A 113 2.12 -35.73 19.70
N GLN A 114 2.66 -34.97 20.66
CA GLN A 114 3.79 -35.44 21.47
C GLN A 114 3.58 -35.11 22.96
N ASN A 115 3.29 -36.14 23.76
CA ASN A 115 3.36 -36.10 25.22
C ASN A 115 4.82 -35.82 25.62
N PHE A 116 5.17 -34.57 25.84
CA PHE A 116 6.42 -34.20 26.49
C PHE A 116 6.18 -34.04 27.99
N THR A 117 6.57 -35.05 28.75
CA THR A 117 6.83 -34.96 30.18
C THR A 117 7.97 -33.95 30.40
N LEU A 118 7.63 -32.77 30.91
CA LEU A 118 8.60 -31.76 31.34
C LEU A 118 9.31 -32.23 32.62
N THR A 119 10.51 -32.77 32.49
CA THR A 119 11.46 -32.81 33.62
C THR A 119 12.12 -31.43 33.75
N THR A 120 11.64 -30.67 34.73
CA THR A 120 12.26 -29.43 35.20
C THR A 120 13.70 -29.69 35.64
N TYR A 121 14.65 -29.00 35.01
CA TYR A 121 15.98 -28.74 35.58
C TYR A 121 16.20 -27.23 35.62
N PHE A 122 15.83 -26.62 36.74
CA PHE A 122 16.49 -25.40 37.19
C PHE A 122 17.86 -25.77 37.77
N LYS A 123 18.86 -24.92 37.50
CA LYS A 123 19.96 -24.68 38.43
C LYS A 123 20.24 -23.19 38.48
#